data_AF-A0A0B6YHM9-F1
#
_entry.id   AF-A0A0B6YHM9-F1
#
_cell.length_a   1.000
_cell.length_b   1.000
_cell.length_c   1.000
_cell.angle_alpha   90.00
_cell.angle_beta   90.00
_cell.angle_gamma   90.00
#
_symmetry.space_group_name_H-M   'P 1'
#
loop_
_entity.id
_entity.type
_entity.pdbx_description
1 polymer ?
#
loop_
_entity_poly.entity_id
_entity_poly.type
_entity_poly.pdbx_seq_one_letter_code
_entity_poly.pdbx_strand_id
1 'polypeptide(L)'
;HIKCMQVWAEHQLKTTDDGRINCPMCREDFGPFDLLKTEMRNAGYIAPSAPGIRMDIHIGVACSHCGVAPIEGKCYRCTVCPAFFMCQRCFNLPLHTDHTFQFRQKKNQRWHSALRTLGSGLHPALANDLMHRELSENDYDLLLQLERNSQEELSSLSEEALKSIPIERVKEGGSLLAMGCQCRVCLRGFVV
;
A
#
# COMPACT_ATOMS: atom_id res chain seq x y z
N HIS A 1 -6.93 19.54 7.37
CA HIS A 1 -8.17 20.10 7.95
C HIS A 1 -9.45 19.32 7.61
N ILE A 2 -9.57 18.66 6.44
CA ILE A 2 -10.80 17.92 6.07
C ILE A 2 -11.27 16.87 7.10
N LYS A 3 -10.33 16.15 7.74
CA LYS A 3 -10.63 15.20 8.83
C LYS A 3 -11.21 15.87 10.08
N CYS A 4 -10.69 17.05 10.45
CA CYS A 4 -11.18 17.80 11.61
C CYS A 4 -12.60 18.35 11.34
N MET A 5 -12.84 18.80 10.11
CA MET A 5 -14.17 19.26 9.67
C MET A 5 -15.20 18.12 9.68
N GLN A 6 -14.80 16.88 9.38
CA GLN A 6 -15.69 15.71 9.51
C GLN A 6 -16.12 15.49 10.97
N VAL A 7 -15.17 15.40 11.90
CA VAL A 7 -15.48 15.15 13.31
C VAL A 7 -16.39 16.24 13.85
N TRP A 8 -16.14 17.49 13.45
CA TRP A 8 -17.00 18.62 13.76
C TRP A 8 -18.41 18.48 13.17
N ALA A 9 -18.51 18.16 11.88
CA ALA A 9 -19.78 17.96 11.20
C ALA A 9 -20.61 16.81 11.80
N GLU A 10 -19.99 15.68 12.16
CA GLU A 10 -20.64 14.55 12.82
C GLU A 10 -21.15 14.91 14.22
N HIS A 11 -20.44 15.76 14.95
CA HIS A 11 -20.91 16.27 16.23
C HIS A 11 -22.09 17.23 16.05
N GLN A 12 -22.01 18.15 15.09
CA GLN A 12 -23.09 19.10 14.78
C GLN A 12 -24.38 18.36 14.37
N LEU A 13 -24.30 17.35 13.50
CA LEU A 13 -25.45 16.54 13.09
C LEU A 13 -26.13 15.78 14.24
N LYS A 14 -25.40 15.46 15.32
CA LYS A 14 -26.01 14.86 16.52
C LYS A 14 -26.73 15.87 17.39
N THR A 15 -26.33 17.14 17.31
CA THR A 15 -26.88 18.23 18.14
C THR A 15 -27.96 19.05 17.43
N THR A 16 -27.93 19.09 16.10
CA THR A 16 -28.80 19.89 15.24
C THR A 16 -29.17 19.10 13.98
N ASP A 17 -30.46 19.01 13.66
CA ASP A 17 -31.01 18.18 12.57
C ASP A 17 -31.05 18.93 11.21
N ASP A 18 -30.51 20.15 11.13
CA ASP A 18 -30.71 21.04 9.96
C ASP A 18 -29.88 20.66 8.72
N GLY A 19 -29.09 19.58 8.75
CA GLY A 19 -28.29 19.10 7.61
C GLY A 19 -27.19 20.06 7.11
N ARG A 20 -27.07 21.24 7.74
CA ARG A 20 -26.07 22.28 7.49
C ARG A 20 -24.97 22.20 8.54
N ILE A 21 -23.73 22.40 8.10
CA ILE A 21 -22.56 22.46 8.97
C ILE A 21 -22.16 23.91 9.18
N ASN A 22 -21.91 24.28 10.43
CA ASN A 22 -21.45 25.62 10.77
C ASN A 22 -19.93 25.63 10.89
N CYS A 23 -19.30 26.77 10.59
CA CYS A 23 -17.86 26.91 10.76
C CYS A 23 -17.48 26.94 12.26
N PRO A 24 -16.53 26.13 12.74
CA PRO A 24 -16.12 26.15 14.15
C PRO A 24 -15.45 27.47 14.56
N MET A 25 -15.00 28.28 13.61
CA MET A 25 -14.31 29.55 13.87
C MET A 25 -15.27 30.76 13.84
N CYS A 26 -16.09 30.90 12.79
CA CYS A 26 -16.99 32.04 12.63
C CYS A 26 -18.48 31.73 12.94
N ARG A 27 -18.85 30.46 13.17
CA ARG A 27 -20.23 29.98 13.41
C ARG A 27 -21.22 30.25 12.28
N GLU A 28 -20.76 30.75 11.14
CA GLU A 28 -21.56 30.94 9.94
C GLU A 28 -21.80 29.61 9.21
N ASP A 29 -22.81 29.59 8.36
CA ASP A 29 -23.13 28.46 7.46
C ASP A 29 -21.93 28.15 6.57
N PHE A 30 -21.27 27.01 6.83
CA PHE A 30 -20.15 26.53 6.02
C PHE A 30 -20.63 25.77 4.78
N GLY A 31 -21.83 25.18 4.84
CA GLY A 31 -22.48 24.51 3.72
C GLY A 31 -23.25 23.27 4.14
N PRO A 32 -23.87 22.54 3.20
CA PRO A 32 -24.51 21.26 3.46
C PRO A 32 -23.48 20.15 3.72
N PHE A 33 -23.83 19.20 4.60
CA PHE A 33 -22.97 18.06 4.94
C PHE A 33 -22.59 17.21 3.71
N ASP A 34 -23.47 17.11 2.71
CA ASP A 34 -23.23 16.33 1.49
C ASP A 34 -22.06 16.84 0.64
N LEU A 35 -21.86 18.17 0.60
CA LEU A 35 -20.70 18.75 -0.08
C LEU A 35 -19.42 18.43 0.68
N LEU A 36 -19.43 18.51 2.01
CA LEU A 36 -18.27 18.09 2.82
C LEU A 36 -17.95 16.60 2.59
N LYS A 37 -18.98 15.74 2.54
CA LYS A 37 -18.82 14.30 2.28
C LYS A 37 -18.25 14.02 0.88
N THR A 38 -18.63 14.83 -0.10
CA THR A 38 -18.09 14.80 -1.47
C THR A 38 -16.62 15.19 -1.48
N GLU A 39 -16.27 16.30 -0.84
CA GLU A 39 -14.89 16.78 -0.73
C GLU A 39 -13.99 15.82 0.06
N MET A 40 -14.54 15.13 1.06
CA MET A 40 -13.83 14.06 1.75
C MET A 40 -13.47 12.91 0.80
N ARG A 41 -14.40 12.48 -0.07
CA ARG A 41 -14.10 11.45 -1.09
C ARG A 41 -13.07 11.95 -2.10
N ASN A 42 -13.18 13.19 -2.55
CA ASN A 42 -12.22 13.83 -3.47
C ASN A 42 -10.80 13.87 -2.87
N ALA A 43 -10.69 14.19 -1.57
CA ALA A 43 -9.43 14.19 -0.83
C ALA A 43 -8.87 12.78 -0.55
N GLY A 44 -9.53 11.73 -1.06
CA GLY A 44 -9.15 10.34 -0.86
C GLY A 44 -9.35 9.85 0.57
N TYR A 45 -10.13 10.58 1.37
CA TYR A 45 -10.48 10.17 2.73
C TYR A 45 -11.50 9.04 2.66
N ILE A 46 -11.02 7.84 2.92
CA ILE A 46 -11.86 6.67 3.15
C ILE A 46 -12.32 6.78 4.60
N ALA A 47 -13.62 7.01 4.82
CA ALA A 47 -14.19 6.91 6.16
C ALA A 47 -13.78 5.55 6.74
N PRO A 48 -13.28 5.47 7.99
CA PRO A 48 -12.94 4.19 8.58
C PRO A 48 -14.15 3.28 8.44
N SER A 49 -13.99 2.14 7.77
CA SER A 49 -15.05 1.14 7.66
C SER A 49 -15.61 0.88 9.05
N ALA A 50 -16.94 0.70 9.14
CA ALA A 50 -17.64 0.37 10.37
C ALA A 50 -16.84 -0.66 11.20
N PRO A 51 -16.88 -0.60 12.55
CA PRO A 51 -16.06 -1.41 13.45
C PRO A 51 -16.37 -2.92 13.31
N GLY A 52 -15.90 -3.50 12.21
CA GLY A 52 -15.82 -4.91 11.90
C GLY A 52 -14.34 -5.21 11.78
N ILE A 53 -13.75 -5.60 12.91
CA ILE A 53 -12.43 -6.19 13.13
C ILE A 53 -11.63 -6.35 11.82
N ARG A 54 -10.73 -5.40 11.54
CA ARG A 54 -9.66 -5.61 10.56
C ARG A 54 -8.74 -6.67 11.16
N MET A 55 -8.93 -7.93 10.75
CA MET A 55 -8.18 -9.11 11.22
C MET A 55 -6.68 -9.07 10.87
N ASP A 56 -6.28 -8.06 10.09
CA ASP A 56 -4.93 -7.82 9.62
C ASP A 56 -4.28 -6.67 10.43
N ILE A 57 -4.57 -6.56 11.73
CA ILE A 57 -3.92 -5.60 12.63
C ILE A 57 -3.09 -6.35 13.67
N HIS A 58 -1.80 -6.06 13.70
CA HIS A 58 -0.87 -6.62 14.67
C HIS A 58 -0.72 -5.69 15.89
N ILE A 59 -1.67 -5.80 16.81
CA ILE A 59 -1.68 -5.04 18.08
C ILE A 59 -0.45 -5.42 18.93
N GLY A 60 0.24 -4.40 19.47
CA GLY A 60 1.43 -4.57 20.29
C GLY A 60 2.73 -4.78 19.51
N VAL A 61 2.69 -4.68 18.17
CA VAL A 61 3.88 -4.72 17.32
C VAL A 61 4.08 -3.36 16.67
N ALA A 62 5.24 -2.77 16.91
CA ALA A 62 5.66 -1.52 16.29
C ALA A 62 6.69 -1.80 15.20
N CYS A 63 6.64 -1.03 14.11
CA CYS A 63 7.71 -1.04 13.12
C CYS A 63 8.98 -0.42 13.73
N SER A 64 10.08 -1.16 13.79
CA SER A 64 11.35 -0.70 14.37
C SER A 64 11.99 0.46 13.60
N HIS A 65 11.59 0.69 12.34
CA HIS A 65 12.12 1.79 11.53
C HIS A 65 11.23 3.05 11.56
N CYS A 66 9.94 2.93 11.21
CA CYS A 66 9.05 4.10 11.12
C CYS A 66 8.18 4.33 12.37
N GLY A 67 8.29 3.49 13.40
CA GLY A 67 7.54 3.62 14.65
C GLY A 67 6.03 3.40 14.54
N VAL A 68 5.50 3.10 13.35
CA VAL A 68 4.06 2.83 13.17
C VAL A 68 3.64 1.64 14.01
N ALA A 69 2.67 1.86 14.88
CA ALA A 69 2.01 0.88 15.72
C ALA A 69 0.51 1.22 15.81
N PRO A 70 -0.40 0.23 15.67
CA PRO A 70 -0.14 -1.16 15.28
C PRO A 70 0.20 -1.31 13.79
N ILE A 71 0.94 -2.36 13.41
CA ILE A 71 1.20 -2.67 12.00
C ILE A 71 -0.10 -3.21 11.36
N GLU A 72 -0.58 -2.50 10.35
CA GLU A 72 -1.71 -2.93 9.50
C GLU A 72 -1.20 -3.75 8.29
N GLY A 73 -1.89 -4.84 7.97
CA GLY A 73 -1.56 -5.74 6.85
C GLY A 73 -0.45 -6.73 7.19
N LYS A 74 0.50 -6.91 6.26
CA LYS A 74 1.62 -7.84 6.43
C LYS A 74 2.63 -7.30 7.45
N CYS A 75 2.86 -8.07 8.50
CA CYS A 75 3.92 -7.83 9.47
C CYS A 75 5.13 -8.71 9.13
N TYR A 76 6.29 -8.08 9.03
CA TYR A 76 7.56 -8.73 8.76
C TYR A 76 8.36 -8.82 10.04
N ARG A 77 8.94 -9.98 10.35
CA ARG A 77 9.91 -10.17 11.44
C ARG A 77 11.26 -10.54 10.85
N CYS A 78 12.33 -10.02 11.44
CA CYS A 78 13.67 -10.53 11.18
C CYS A 78 13.84 -11.91 11.84
N THR A 79 14.51 -12.84 11.19
CA THR A 79 14.87 -14.15 11.78
C THR A 79 16.14 -14.08 12.62
N VAL A 80 16.99 -13.07 12.38
CA VAL A 80 18.30 -12.90 13.02
C VAL A 80 18.22 -11.93 14.19
N CYS A 81 17.60 -10.77 14.00
CA CYS A 81 17.48 -9.75 15.05
C CYS A 81 16.31 -10.05 16.01
N PRO A 82 16.56 -10.05 17.33
CA PRO A 82 15.51 -10.24 18.32
C PRO A 82 14.54 -9.04 18.31
N ALA A 83 13.25 -9.32 18.36
CA ALA A 83 12.17 -8.33 18.44
C ALA A 83 12.16 -7.25 17.34
N PHE A 84 12.79 -7.49 16.19
CA PHE A 84 12.76 -6.55 15.06
C PHE A 84 11.58 -6.83 14.13
N PHE A 85 10.67 -5.86 14.02
CA PHE A 85 9.48 -5.96 13.20
C PHE A 85 9.38 -4.79 12.22
N MET A 86 8.79 -5.04 11.04
CA MET A 86 8.56 -4.02 10.03
C MET A 86 7.19 -4.12 9.38
N CYS A 87 6.68 -2.96 8.96
CA CYS A 87 5.51 -2.87 8.10
C CYS A 87 5.91 -3.05 6.63
N GLN A 88 4.91 -3.34 5.78
CA GLN A 88 5.09 -3.49 4.33
C GLN A 88 5.88 -2.36 3.68
N ARG A 89 5.62 -1.10 4.07
CA ARG A 89 6.32 0.06 3.49
C ARG A 89 7.82 0.02 3.77
N CYS A 90 8.21 -0.30 5.01
CA CYS A 90 9.62 -0.42 5.40
C CYS A 90 10.28 -1.66 4.81
N PHE A 91 9.52 -2.71 4.55
CA PHE A 91 10.01 -3.89 3.86
C PHE A 91 10.30 -3.65 2.36
N ASN A 92 9.65 -2.67 1.73
CA ASN A 92 9.93 -2.33 0.33
C ASN A 92 11.14 -1.38 0.15
N LEU A 93 11.63 -0.81 1.25
CA LEU A 93 12.81 0.06 1.26
C LEU A 93 14.08 -0.80 1.48
N PRO A 94 15.26 -0.35 1.02
CA PRO A 94 16.54 -1.03 1.24
C PRO A 94 17.02 -0.81 2.69
N LEU A 95 16.22 -1.29 3.64
CA LEU A 95 16.43 -1.15 5.07
C LEU A 95 16.58 -2.54 5.67
N HIS A 96 17.68 -2.74 6.41
CA HIS A 96 17.98 -3.99 7.10
C HIS A 96 18.06 -5.18 6.13
N THR A 97 18.89 -5.05 5.09
CA THR A 97 19.00 -6.00 3.97
C THR A 97 19.86 -7.23 4.26
N ASP A 98 20.72 -7.16 5.27
CA ASP A 98 21.69 -8.22 5.60
C ASP A 98 21.05 -9.48 6.21
N HIS A 99 19.76 -9.43 6.55
CA HIS A 99 19.05 -10.51 7.22
C HIS A 99 17.83 -11.01 6.46
N THR A 100 17.50 -12.29 6.66
CA THR A 100 16.29 -12.88 6.12
C THR A 100 15.07 -12.48 6.96
N PHE A 101 13.93 -12.36 6.28
CA PHE A 101 12.67 -12.00 6.91
C PHE A 101 11.63 -13.09 6.76
N GLN A 102 10.69 -13.09 7.70
CA GLN A 102 9.46 -13.84 7.58
C GLN A 102 8.28 -12.89 7.73
N PHE A 103 7.17 -13.19 7.08
CA PHE A 103 5.96 -12.38 7.16
C PHE A 103 4.74 -13.20 7.59
N ARG A 104 3.76 -12.51 8.17
CA ARG A 104 2.41 -13.02 8.41
C ARG A 104 1.40 -11.90 8.15
N GLN A 105 0.20 -12.27 7.70
CA GLN A 105 -0.88 -11.30 7.48
C GLN A 105 -1.90 -11.30 8.62
N LYS A 106 -2.23 -12.47 9.18
CA LYS A 106 -3.07 -12.59 10.37
C LYS A 106 -2.25 -13.03 11.58
N LYS A 107 -2.63 -12.60 12.79
CA LYS A 107 -1.93 -12.99 14.03
C LYS A 107 -1.87 -14.51 14.24
N ASN A 108 -2.92 -15.22 13.82
CA ASN A 108 -3.08 -16.68 13.99
C ASN A 108 -2.44 -17.51 12.87
N GLN A 109 -1.79 -16.89 11.89
CA GLN A 109 -1.13 -17.60 10.80
C GLN A 109 0.33 -17.93 11.13
N ARG A 110 0.82 -19.01 10.51
CA ARG A 110 2.24 -19.37 10.51
C ARG A 110 3.05 -18.28 9.78
N TRP A 111 4.31 -18.15 10.17
CA TRP A 111 5.26 -17.28 9.51
C TRP A 111 5.70 -17.89 8.18
N HIS A 112 5.67 -17.10 7.11
CA HIS A 112 6.11 -17.49 5.77
C HIS A 112 7.41 -16.77 5.42
N SER A 113 8.26 -17.37 4.59
CA SER A 113 9.51 -16.73 4.15
C SER A 113 9.19 -15.48 3.34
N ALA A 114 9.85 -14.37 3.66
CA ALA A 114 9.77 -13.11 2.92
C ALA A 114 11.10 -12.89 2.20
N LEU A 115 11.17 -13.31 0.93
CA LEU A 115 12.29 -12.94 0.08
C LEU A 115 12.20 -11.46 -0.27
N ARG A 116 13.31 -10.75 -0.10
CA ARG A 116 13.53 -9.44 -0.72
C ARG A 116 14.29 -9.67 -2.01
N THR A 117 13.70 -9.28 -3.12
CA THR A 117 14.41 -9.23 -4.41
C THR A 117 15.48 -8.12 -4.41
N LEU A 118 15.36 -7.15 -3.49
CA LEU A 118 16.25 -6.00 -3.38
C LEU A 118 17.16 -6.14 -2.16
N GLY A 119 18.46 -6.35 -2.39
CA GLY A 119 19.49 -6.21 -1.37
C GLY A 119 19.90 -7.47 -0.60
N SER A 120 19.44 -8.68 -0.97
CA SER A 120 20.17 -9.89 -0.59
C SER A 120 21.46 -9.94 -1.39
N GLY A 121 22.45 -9.14 -0.97
CA GLY A 121 23.78 -9.16 -1.53
C GLY A 121 24.32 -10.58 -1.46
N LEU A 122 24.98 -11.01 -2.54
CA LEU A 122 25.73 -12.27 -2.54
C LEU A 122 26.74 -12.23 -1.40
N HIS A 123 26.95 -13.36 -0.72
CA HIS A 123 27.91 -13.46 0.38
C HIS A 123 29.28 -12.90 -0.05
N PRO A 124 29.98 -12.08 0.76
CA PRO A 124 31.19 -11.38 0.33
C PRO A 124 32.27 -12.28 -0.27
N ALA A 125 32.42 -13.51 0.24
CA ALA A 125 33.35 -14.50 -0.34
C ALA A 125 32.93 -14.96 -1.75
N LEU A 126 31.63 -15.19 -1.97
CA LEU A 126 31.10 -15.53 -3.29
C LEU A 126 31.17 -14.32 -4.23
N ALA A 127 30.92 -13.11 -3.73
CA ALA A 127 31.07 -11.90 -4.52
C ALA A 127 32.54 -11.69 -4.95
N ASN A 128 33.50 -11.93 -4.06
CA ASN A 128 34.92 -11.82 -4.37
C ASN A 128 35.37 -12.89 -5.38
N ASP A 129 34.93 -14.14 -5.21
CA ASP A 129 35.19 -15.22 -6.17
C ASP A 129 34.59 -14.89 -7.54
N LEU A 130 33.35 -14.39 -7.60
CA LEU A 130 32.70 -13.98 -8.84
C LEU A 130 33.37 -12.76 -9.49
N MET A 131 33.87 -11.81 -8.70
CA MET A 131 34.55 -10.61 -9.19
C MET A 131 35.93 -10.90 -9.81
N HIS A 132 36.61 -11.95 -9.33
CA HIS A 132 37.92 -12.35 -9.84
C HIS A 132 37.88 -13.52 -10.83
N ARG A 133 36.68 -14.04 -11.12
CA ARG A 133 36.51 -15.14 -12.07
C ARG A 133 36.66 -14.62 -13.49
N GLU A 134 37.55 -15.24 -14.26
CA GLU A 134 37.62 -15.03 -15.70
C GLU A 134 36.37 -15.63 -16.36
N LEU A 135 35.64 -14.81 -17.14
CA LEU A 135 34.45 -15.26 -17.85
C LEU A 135 34.85 -16.23 -18.96
N SER A 136 34.31 -17.46 -18.91
CA SER A 136 34.47 -18.44 -19.99
C SER A 136 33.43 -18.24 -21.09
N GLU A 137 33.63 -18.88 -22.26
CA GLU A 137 32.62 -18.88 -23.34
C GLU A 137 31.24 -19.37 -22.85
N ASN A 138 31.20 -20.33 -21.93
CA ASN A 138 29.95 -20.84 -21.37
C ASN A 138 29.24 -19.81 -20.46
N ASP A 139 30.01 -18.93 -19.78
CA ASP A 139 29.43 -17.84 -18.99
C ASP A 139 28.84 -16.76 -19.91
N TYR A 140 29.43 -16.53 -21.09
CA TYR A 140 28.92 -15.60 -22.09
C TYR A 140 27.55 -16.05 -22.63
N ASP A 141 27.42 -17.33 -22.98
CA ASP A 141 26.13 -17.90 -23.44
C ASP A 141 25.05 -17.82 -22.35
N LEU A 142 25.41 -18.11 -21.11
CA LEU A 142 24.51 -18.00 -19.96
C LEU A 142 24.05 -16.54 -19.73
N LEU A 143 24.97 -15.57 -19.84
CA LEU A 143 24.64 -14.14 -19.72
C LEU A 143 23.70 -13.69 -20.84
N LEU A 144 23.92 -14.13 -22.09
CA LEU A 144 22.99 -13.87 -23.19
C LEU A 144 21.61 -14.46 -22.96
N GLN A 145 21.54 -15.68 -22.41
CA GLN A 145 20.26 -16.32 -22.07
C GLN A 145 19.54 -15.57 -20.95
N LEU A 146 20.25 -15.13 -19.91
CA LEU A 146 19.68 -14.34 -18.82
C LEU A 146 19.21 -12.96 -19.30
N GLU A 147 19.95 -12.29 -20.19
CA GLU A 147 19.52 -11.03 -20.80
C GLU A 147 18.24 -11.23 -21.60
N ARG A 148 18.18 -12.28 -22.44
CA ARG A 148 16.98 -12.63 -23.22
C ARG A 148 15.79 -12.94 -22.31
N ASN A 149 15.99 -13.71 -21.24
CA ASN A 149 14.96 -13.99 -20.23
C ASN A 149 14.54 -12.74 -19.45
N SER A 150 15.46 -11.84 -19.11
CA SER A 150 15.13 -10.58 -18.41
C SER A 150 14.34 -9.63 -19.30
N GLN A 151 14.67 -9.60 -20.60
CA GLN A 151 13.89 -8.89 -21.60
C GLN A 151 12.52 -9.53 -21.73
N GLU A 152 12.40 -10.87 -21.72
CA GLU A 152 11.12 -11.60 -21.69
C GLU A 152 10.32 -11.34 -20.40
N GLU A 153 10.95 -11.22 -19.22
CA GLU A 153 10.28 -10.86 -17.95
C GLU A 153 9.82 -9.40 -17.93
N LEU A 154 10.60 -8.46 -18.49
CA LEU A 154 10.18 -7.05 -18.64
C LEU A 154 9.16 -6.85 -19.76
N SER A 155 9.18 -7.70 -20.80
CA SER A 155 8.17 -7.76 -21.85
C SER A 155 7.01 -8.72 -21.53
N SER A 156 7.05 -9.40 -20.38
CA SER A 156 5.97 -10.27 -19.86
C SER A 156 4.76 -9.52 -19.34
N LEU A 157 4.73 -8.19 -19.50
CA LEU A 157 3.44 -7.52 -19.71
C LEU A 157 2.95 -7.87 -21.12
N SER A 158 2.65 -9.15 -21.35
CA SER A 158 2.05 -9.60 -22.60
C SER A 158 0.71 -8.88 -22.79
N GLU A 159 0.28 -8.72 -24.03
CA GLU A 159 -1.03 -8.12 -24.30
C GLU A 159 -2.15 -8.94 -23.62
N GLU A 160 -1.95 -10.25 -23.39
CA GLU A 160 -2.88 -11.07 -22.61
C GLU A 160 -2.84 -10.75 -21.10
N ALA A 161 -1.66 -10.49 -20.53
CA ALA A 161 -1.53 -10.05 -19.15
C ALA A 161 -2.24 -8.72 -18.92
N LEU A 162 -2.11 -7.76 -19.85
CA LEU A 162 -2.86 -6.49 -19.84
C LEU A 162 -4.38 -6.72 -19.96
N LYS A 163 -4.81 -7.67 -20.81
CA LYS A 163 -6.25 -8.06 -20.95
C LYS A 163 -6.78 -8.78 -19.71
N SER A 164 -5.92 -9.40 -18.90
CA SER A 164 -6.27 -10.07 -17.64
C SER A 164 -6.37 -9.13 -16.44
N ILE A 165 -5.88 -7.88 -16.56
CA ILE A 165 -6.09 -6.86 -15.54
C ILE A 165 -7.60 -6.68 -15.37
N PRO A 166 -8.13 -6.68 -14.14
CA PRO A 166 -9.55 -6.48 -13.92
C PRO A 166 -9.99 -5.12 -14.46
N ILE A 167 -10.67 -5.12 -15.61
CA ILE A 167 -11.27 -3.93 -16.19
C ILE A 167 -12.68 -3.80 -15.61
N GLU A 168 -12.85 -2.90 -14.65
CA GLU A 168 -14.17 -2.51 -14.18
C GLU A 168 -14.69 -1.38 -15.07
N ARG A 169 -15.61 -1.72 -15.99
CA ARG A 169 -16.35 -0.71 -16.75
C ARG A 169 -17.31 0.01 -15.81
N VAL A 170 -17.32 1.34 -15.91
CA VAL A 170 -18.28 2.17 -15.16
C VAL A 170 -19.68 1.81 -15.63
N LYS A 171 -20.52 1.33 -14.72
CA LYS A 171 -21.92 0.97 -14.98
C LYS A 171 -22.84 2.08 -14.48
N GLU A 172 -23.97 2.29 -15.14
CA GLU A 172 -25.04 3.16 -14.62
C GLU A 172 -25.44 2.69 -13.21
N GLY A 173 -25.32 3.58 -12.22
CA GLY A 173 -25.53 3.27 -10.80
C GLY A 173 -24.35 2.64 -10.04
N GLY A 174 -23.16 2.52 -10.66
CA GLY A 174 -21.95 2.01 -10.00
C GLY A 174 -21.39 2.93 -8.91
N SER A 175 -20.63 2.37 -7.97
CA SER A 175 -19.98 3.14 -6.88
C SER A 175 -19.01 4.22 -7.39
N LEU A 176 -18.49 4.05 -8.61
CA LEU A 176 -17.60 4.99 -9.29
C LEU A 176 -18.33 6.25 -9.82
N LEU A 177 -19.64 6.18 -10.07
CA LEU A 177 -20.47 7.34 -10.44
C LEU A 177 -21.04 8.07 -9.23
N ALA A 178 -20.78 7.57 -8.01
CA ALA A 178 -21.22 8.26 -6.81
C ALA A 178 -20.57 9.66 -6.75
N MET A 179 -21.34 10.66 -6.32
CA MET A 179 -20.84 12.04 -6.22
C MET A 179 -19.55 12.09 -5.39
N GLY A 180 -18.51 12.72 -5.95
CA GLY A 180 -17.18 12.85 -5.34
C GLY A 180 -16.19 11.71 -5.64
N CYS A 181 -16.53 10.78 -6.53
CA CYS A 181 -15.60 9.79 -7.04
C CYS A 181 -14.89 10.32 -8.30
N GLN A 182 -13.57 10.42 -8.24
CA GLN A 182 -12.74 10.81 -9.39
C GLN A 182 -11.52 9.90 -9.54
N CYS A 183 -11.00 9.81 -10.76
CA CYS A 183 -9.79 9.06 -11.04
C CYS A 183 -8.61 9.65 -10.27
N ARG A 184 -7.87 8.83 -9.52
CA ARG A 184 -6.71 9.30 -8.72
C ARG A 184 -5.47 9.61 -9.55
N VAL A 185 -5.48 9.28 -10.84
CA VAL A 185 -4.37 9.56 -11.76
C VAL A 185 -4.63 10.84 -12.54
N CYS A 186 -5.82 10.99 -13.13
CA CYS A 186 -6.14 12.14 -13.98
C CYS A 186 -7.08 13.18 -13.34
N LEU A 187 -7.56 12.94 -12.11
CA LEU A 187 -8.47 13.81 -11.35
C LEU A 187 -9.78 14.18 -12.08
N ARG A 188 -10.19 13.37 -13.06
CA ARG A 188 -11.47 13.53 -13.76
C ARG A 188 -12.53 12.65 -13.11
N GLY A 189 -13.77 13.16 -13.07
CA GLY A 189 -14.94 12.36 -12.68
C GLY A 189 -15.17 11.20 -13.65
N PHE A 190 -15.69 10.10 -13.14
CA PHE A 190 -16.09 8.97 -13.98
C PHE A 190 -17.38 9.33 -14.73
N VAL A 191 -17.42 9.03 -16.02
CA VAL A 191 -18.59 9.19 -16.90
C VAL A 191 -18.94 7.84 -17.51
N VAL A 192 -20.23 7.63 -17.82
CA VAL A 192 -20.73 6.48 -18.59
C VAL A 192 -20.55 6.76 -20.07
#